data_AF-A0A2W5TY54-F1
#
_entry.id   AF-A0A2W5TY54-F1
#
_cell.length_a   1.000
_cell.length_b   1.000
_cell.length_c   1.000
_cell.angle_alpha   90.00
_cell.angle_beta   90.00
_cell.angle_gamma   90.00
#
_symmetry.space_group_name_H-M   'P 1'
#
loop_
_entity.id
_entity.type
_entity.pdbx_description
1 polymer ?
#
loop_
_entity_poly.entity_id
_entity_poly.type
_entity_poly.pdbx_seq_one_letter_code
_entity_poly.pdbx_strand_id
1 'polypeptide(L)'
;MPVLLHGIWRAGFWVDNYFYAKRLFDDVVHYDRVLGSRRWFTTGIGCSYAIVELSVEAPFEPPAPKPVEDVKLDSSFYSFGGDWRPTPDPSLSDIFEQWYLCEEELGEQTYGSLRTAAAVSGGWWRRAEGGIFQVYSRPNGLAFILYEGD
;
A
#
# COMPACT_ATOMS: atom_id res chain seq x y z
N MET A 1 -37.72 -5.21 17.00
CA MET A 1 -37.20 -6.53 16.62
C MET A 1 -35.74 -6.36 16.18
N PRO A 2 -34.73 -6.67 17.00
CA PRO A 2 -33.35 -6.67 16.53
C PRO A 2 -33.03 -8.02 15.89
N VAL A 3 -32.48 -7.97 14.67
CA VAL A 3 -31.98 -9.15 13.94
C VAL A 3 -30.58 -9.46 14.48
N LEU A 4 -30.44 -10.61 15.13
CA LEU A 4 -29.16 -11.20 15.51
C LEU A 4 -28.53 -11.84 14.27
N LEU A 5 -27.55 -11.18 13.65
CA LEU A 5 -26.69 -11.80 12.65
C LEU A 5 -25.71 -12.75 13.36
N HIS A 6 -25.99 -14.04 13.25
CA HIS A 6 -25.03 -15.12 13.47
C HIS A 6 -23.99 -15.12 12.33
N GLY A 7 -22.81 -14.55 12.59
CA GLY A 7 -21.62 -14.68 11.75
C GLY A 7 -20.56 -15.49 12.49
N ILE A 8 -20.45 -16.76 12.15
CA ILE A 8 -19.58 -17.76 12.77
C ILE A 8 -18.12 -17.56 12.30
N TRP A 9 -17.24 -17.20 13.24
CA TRP A 9 -15.84 -17.61 13.39
C TRP A 9 -14.97 -17.92 12.14
N ARG A 10 -14.34 -16.88 11.60
CA ARG A 10 -12.91 -16.91 11.20
C ARG A 10 -12.22 -15.69 11.81
N ALA A 11 -11.79 -15.82 13.06
CA ALA A 11 -11.03 -14.80 13.77
C ALA A 11 -9.59 -14.75 13.26
N GLY A 12 -9.38 -14.23 12.05
CA GLY A 12 -8.16 -13.49 11.75
C GLY A 12 -8.34 -12.11 12.37
N PHE A 13 -7.47 -11.71 13.29
CA PHE A 13 -7.51 -10.36 13.84
C PHE A 13 -7.11 -9.38 12.74
N TRP A 14 -8.10 -8.80 12.08
CA TRP A 14 -7.92 -7.64 11.23
C TRP A 14 -7.68 -6.46 12.16
N VAL A 15 -6.44 -5.98 12.22
CA VAL A 15 -6.11 -4.81 13.02
C VAL A 15 -5.70 -3.73 12.04
N ASP A 16 -6.58 -2.74 11.85
CA ASP A 16 -6.17 -1.45 11.31
C ASP A 16 -4.96 -0.99 12.11
N ASN A 17 -3.80 -1.00 11.46
CA ASN A 17 -2.53 -0.83 12.12
C ASN A 17 -1.93 0.48 11.65
N TYR A 18 -2.41 1.57 12.23
CA TYR A 18 -1.88 2.90 11.94
C TYR A 18 -0.35 2.98 12.11
N PHE A 19 0.23 2.18 13.01
CA PHE A 19 1.68 2.12 13.19
C PHE A 19 2.42 1.47 12.02
N TYR A 20 1.74 0.70 11.16
CA TYR A 20 2.35 0.09 9.99
C TYR A 20 2.75 1.15 8.95
N ALA A 21 1.81 2.01 8.54
CA ALA A 21 2.12 3.12 7.64
C ALA A 21 3.21 4.03 8.21
N LYS A 22 3.14 4.36 9.50
CA LYS A 22 4.18 5.15 10.16
C LYS A 22 5.57 4.54 10.06
N ARG A 23 5.70 3.26 10.44
CA ARG A 23 6.98 2.55 10.35
C ARG A 23 7.53 2.48 8.92
N LEU A 24 6.65 2.41 7.94
CA LEU A 24 7.03 2.33 6.54
C LEU A 24 7.46 3.70 5.97
N PHE A 25 6.81 4.79 6.38
CA PHE A 25 6.93 6.08 5.71
C PHE A 25 7.64 7.18 6.51
N ASP A 26 7.60 7.19 7.85
CA ASP A 26 8.08 8.32 8.70
C ASP A 26 9.52 8.76 8.38
N ASP A 27 10.38 7.81 8.05
CA ASP A 27 11.81 8.05 7.77
C ASP A 27 12.16 7.98 6.28
N VAL A 28 11.16 7.83 5.41
CA VAL A 28 11.38 7.54 3.98
C VAL A 28 10.78 8.65 3.11
N VAL A 29 9.63 9.19 3.48
CA VAL A 29 8.93 10.19 2.69
C VAL A 29 8.21 11.21 3.57
N HIS A 30 8.22 12.48 3.17
CA HIS A 30 7.43 13.51 3.83
C HIS A 30 5.96 13.36 3.47
N TYR A 31 5.10 13.13 4.45
CA TYR A 31 3.67 12.94 4.25
C TYR A 31 2.88 13.68 5.34
N ASP A 32 1.69 14.17 5.00
CA ASP A 32 0.87 14.99 5.90
C ASP A 32 -0.05 14.12 6.77
N ARG A 33 -0.59 13.03 6.21
CA ARG A 33 -1.44 12.07 6.95
C ARG A 33 -1.47 10.68 6.34
N VAL A 34 -1.81 9.70 7.18
CA VAL A 34 -2.14 8.33 6.76
C VAL A 34 -3.61 8.29 6.34
N LEU A 35 -3.88 7.80 5.13
CA LEU A 35 -5.22 7.63 4.58
C LEU A 35 -5.81 6.25 4.88
N GLY A 36 -4.94 5.23 4.98
CA GLY A 36 -5.33 3.87 5.33
C GLY A 36 -4.12 3.02 5.67
N SER A 37 -4.27 2.11 6.64
CA SER A 37 -3.18 1.20 6.98
C SER A 37 -3.67 -0.09 7.61
N ARG A 38 -3.33 -1.21 6.97
CA ARG A 38 -3.66 -2.55 7.41
C ARG A 38 -2.48 -3.46 7.15
N ARG A 39 -1.98 -4.11 8.20
CA ARG A 39 -0.87 -5.07 8.11
C ARG A 39 -1.33 -6.44 8.56
N TRP A 40 -1.16 -7.42 7.67
CA TRP A 40 -1.13 -8.85 7.97
C TRP A 40 -2.48 -9.48 8.36
N PHE A 41 -2.62 -10.73 7.90
CA PHE A 41 -3.67 -11.68 8.21
C PHE A 41 -2.96 -12.89 8.82
N THR A 42 -3.23 -13.25 10.07
CA THR A 42 -2.49 -14.33 10.73
C THR A 42 -2.63 -15.69 10.04
N THR A 43 -3.66 -15.89 9.20
CA THR A 43 -4.02 -17.17 8.59
C THR A 43 -4.88 -17.07 7.30
N GLY A 44 -4.70 -16.10 6.38
CA GLY A 44 -5.58 -16.09 5.19
C GLY A 44 -5.39 -15.04 4.11
N ILE A 45 -6.25 -15.20 3.10
CA ILE A 45 -6.51 -14.38 1.91
C ILE A 45 -6.93 -12.96 2.32
N GLY A 46 -6.42 -11.93 1.65
CA GLY A 46 -6.85 -10.53 1.84
C GLY A 46 -5.87 -9.47 1.33
N CYS A 47 -6.15 -8.20 1.64
CA CYS A 47 -5.30 -7.07 1.24
C CYS A 47 -4.55 -6.43 2.42
N SER A 48 -3.22 -6.33 2.29
CA SER A 48 -2.36 -5.55 3.18
C SER A 48 -1.97 -4.26 2.47
N TYR A 49 -2.11 -3.13 3.15
CA TYR A 49 -1.88 -1.84 2.55
C TYR A 49 -1.37 -0.79 3.54
N ALA A 50 -0.65 0.19 3.01
CA ALA A 50 -0.39 1.45 3.68
C ALA A 50 -0.45 2.56 2.66
N ILE A 51 -1.25 3.59 2.93
CA ILE A 51 -1.56 4.67 2.00
C ILE A 51 -1.38 5.98 2.77
N VAL A 52 -0.59 6.90 2.22
CA VAL A 52 -0.35 8.23 2.80
C VAL A 52 -0.61 9.33 1.77
N GLU A 53 -1.06 10.48 2.28
CA GLU A 53 -1.10 11.73 1.53
C GLU A 53 0.26 12.41 1.65
N LEU A 54 0.94 12.57 0.51
CA LEU A 54 2.26 13.19 0.44
C LEU A 54 2.19 14.67 0.81
N SER A 55 3.21 15.13 1.52
CA SER A 55 3.36 16.54 1.83
C SER A 55 3.77 17.31 0.58
N VAL A 56 3.47 18.62 0.55
CA VAL A 56 3.96 19.51 -0.52
C VAL A 56 5.49 19.54 -0.59
N GLU A 57 6.15 19.29 0.55
CA GLU A 57 7.60 19.21 0.70
C GLU A 57 8.20 17.87 0.23
N ALA A 58 7.38 16.88 -0.11
CA ALA A 58 7.87 15.60 -0.60
C ALA A 58 8.69 15.77 -1.90
N PRO A 59 9.79 15.02 -2.08
CA PRO A 59 10.67 15.17 -3.24
C PRO A 59 9.97 14.87 -4.57
N PHE A 60 10.45 15.40 -5.70
CA PHE A 60 9.87 15.04 -7.01
C PHE A 60 10.17 13.58 -7.38
N GLU A 61 11.37 13.13 -7.07
CA GLU A 61 11.81 11.76 -7.28
C GLU A 61 11.50 10.92 -6.04
N PRO A 62 11.22 9.63 -6.22
CA PRO A 62 10.87 8.75 -5.12
C PRO A 62 12.11 8.47 -4.27
N PRO A 63 11.93 8.20 -2.97
CA PRO A 63 13.05 7.97 -2.07
C PRO A 63 13.80 6.67 -2.40
N ALA A 64 15.11 6.66 -2.09
CA ALA A 64 15.89 5.43 -2.05
C ALA A 64 15.41 4.53 -0.90
N PRO A 65 15.56 3.20 -1.02
CA PRO A 65 15.19 2.30 0.06
C PRO A 65 16.05 2.55 1.29
N LYS A 66 15.42 2.70 2.47
CA LYS A 66 16.14 2.72 3.74
C LYS A 66 16.53 1.27 4.11
N PRO A 67 17.79 1.01 4.50
CA PRO A 67 18.17 -0.28 5.06
C PRO A 67 17.33 -0.58 6.30
N VAL A 68 16.67 -1.73 6.35
CA VAL A 68 15.94 -2.17 7.55
C VAL A 68 16.98 -2.68 8.55
N GLU A 69 17.28 -1.88 9.57
CA GLU A 69 18.29 -2.21 10.59
C GLU A 69 17.89 -3.42 11.46
N ASP A 70 16.59 -3.77 11.48
CA ASP A 70 16.03 -4.81 12.33
C ASP A 70 15.63 -6.06 11.49
N VAL A 71 16.63 -6.87 11.15
CA VAL A 71 16.56 -8.06 10.25
C VAL A 71 15.59 -9.18 10.75
N LYS A 72 15.04 -9.04 11.97
CA LYS A 72 14.13 -10.06 12.56
C LYS A 72 12.69 -9.99 12.05
N LEU A 73 12.32 -8.93 11.35
CA LEU A 73 11.03 -8.80 10.69
C LEU A 73 11.21 -9.09 9.20
N ASP A 74 10.26 -9.80 8.59
CA ASP A 74 10.20 -10.00 7.13
C ASP A 74 10.32 -8.64 6.44
N SER A 75 11.52 -8.34 5.93
CA SER A 75 12.02 -6.97 5.74
C SER A 75 11.37 -6.29 4.54
N SER A 76 10.86 -7.08 3.61
CA SER A 76 10.21 -6.62 2.38
C SER A 76 8.96 -5.79 2.67
N PHE A 77 8.11 -6.25 3.59
CA PHE A 77 6.88 -5.56 4.03
C PHE A 77 7.12 -4.25 4.78
N TYR A 78 8.34 -4.00 5.25
CA TYR A 78 8.70 -2.78 5.96
C TYR A 78 9.66 -1.89 5.17
N SER A 79 9.76 -2.12 3.86
CA SER A 79 10.60 -1.34 2.97
C SER A 79 9.74 -0.55 1.98
N PHE A 80 10.06 0.73 1.82
CA PHE A 80 9.55 1.59 0.76
C PHE A 80 10.74 2.23 0.05
N GLY A 81 10.70 2.31 -1.29
CA GLY A 81 11.88 2.71 -2.06
C GLY A 81 12.55 1.54 -2.76
N GLY A 82 13.30 1.78 -3.85
CA GLY A 82 14.08 0.75 -4.54
C GLY A 82 14.25 1.03 -6.02
N ASP A 83 14.24 -0.03 -6.83
CA ASP A 83 14.33 0.03 -8.29
C ASP A 83 13.03 0.56 -8.89
N TRP A 84 12.84 1.87 -8.78
CA TRP A 84 11.67 2.58 -9.28
C TRP A 84 11.62 2.59 -10.80
N ARG A 85 10.41 2.50 -11.33
CA ARG A 85 10.07 2.66 -12.74
C ARG A 85 9.11 3.83 -12.90
N PRO A 86 9.26 4.66 -13.93
CA PRO A 86 8.34 5.77 -14.15
C PRO A 86 6.95 5.25 -14.55
N THR A 87 5.92 6.01 -14.19
CA THR A 87 4.55 5.82 -14.70
C THR A 87 4.27 6.80 -15.85
N PRO A 88 3.34 6.48 -16.77
CA PRO A 88 2.58 5.23 -16.87
C PRO A 88 3.42 4.05 -17.35
N ASP A 89 3.08 2.84 -16.92
CA ASP A 89 3.60 1.59 -17.44
C ASP A 89 2.43 0.65 -17.80
N PRO A 90 2.38 0.11 -19.04
CA PRO A 90 1.27 -0.75 -19.47
C PRO A 90 1.02 -1.97 -18.59
N SER A 91 2.06 -2.50 -17.93
CA SER A 91 1.96 -3.68 -17.06
C SER A 91 1.15 -3.43 -15.78
N LEU A 92 0.90 -2.16 -15.42
CA LEU A 92 0.14 -1.81 -14.23
C LEU A 92 -1.33 -2.18 -14.33
N SER A 93 -1.92 -2.08 -15.51
CA SER A 93 -3.33 -2.45 -15.72
C SER A 93 -3.58 -3.89 -15.29
N ASP A 94 -2.74 -4.82 -15.76
CA ASP A 94 -2.84 -6.24 -15.44
C ASP A 94 -2.65 -6.51 -13.94
N ILE A 95 -1.81 -5.73 -13.25
CA ILE A 95 -1.59 -5.86 -11.80
C ILE A 95 -2.84 -5.43 -11.03
N PHE A 96 -3.43 -4.29 -11.36
CA PHE A 96 -4.64 -3.81 -10.66
C PHE A 96 -5.87 -4.67 -10.95
N GLU A 97 -5.93 -5.35 -12.10
CA GLU A 97 -7.00 -6.33 -12.40
C GLU A 97 -6.88 -7.61 -11.58
N GLN A 98 -5.67 -7.99 -11.16
CA GLN A 98 -5.44 -9.16 -10.33
C GLN A 98 -5.78 -8.93 -8.85
N TRP A 99 -6.00 -7.67 -8.44
CA TRP A 99 -6.05 -7.25 -7.03
C TRP A 99 -7.46 -6.90 -6.54
N TYR A 100 -8.38 -7.82 -6.80
CA TYR A 100 -9.79 -7.63 -6.52
C TYR A 100 -10.11 -7.62 -5.01
N LEU A 101 -9.31 -8.29 -4.17
CA LEU A 101 -9.51 -8.27 -2.72
C LEU A 101 -9.12 -6.90 -2.16
N CYS A 102 -8.06 -6.29 -2.68
CA CYS A 102 -7.72 -4.91 -2.37
C CYS A 102 -8.81 -3.93 -2.79
N GLU A 103 -9.45 -4.14 -3.94
CA GLU A 103 -10.59 -3.32 -4.37
C GLU A 103 -11.80 -3.47 -3.43
N GLU A 104 -12.16 -4.69 -3.08
CA GLU A 104 -13.26 -4.98 -2.15
C GLU A 104 -13.03 -4.33 -0.78
N GLU A 105 -11.80 -4.43 -0.25
CA GLU A 105 -11.47 -3.90 1.07
C GLU A 105 -11.33 -2.38 1.12
N LEU A 106 -10.74 -1.75 0.11
CA LEU A 106 -10.52 -0.30 0.07
C LEU A 106 -11.75 0.48 -0.42
N GLY A 107 -12.64 -0.22 -1.13
CA GLY A 107 -13.77 0.36 -1.84
C GLY A 107 -13.36 1.04 -3.15
N GLU A 108 -14.31 1.08 -4.09
CA GLU A 108 -14.11 1.56 -5.47
C GLU A 108 -13.48 2.96 -5.54
N GLN A 109 -13.91 3.89 -4.68
CA GLN A 109 -13.40 5.26 -4.69
C GLN A 109 -11.91 5.35 -4.32
N THR A 110 -11.52 4.68 -3.23
CA THR A 110 -10.12 4.67 -2.77
C THR A 110 -9.26 3.94 -3.78
N TYR A 111 -9.70 2.75 -4.21
CA TYR A 111 -8.97 1.93 -5.17
C TYR A 111 -8.79 2.63 -6.53
N GLY A 112 -9.84 3.29 -7.02
CA GLY A 112 -9.79 4.12 -8.23
C GLY A 112 -8.79 5.28 -8.14
N SER A 113 -8.64 5.87 -6.95
CA SER A 113 -7.61 6.90 -6.69
C SER A 113 -6.19 6.31 -6.76
N LEU A 114 -5.98 5.10 -6.23
CA LEU A 114 -4.68 4.40 -6.32
C LEU A 114 -4.34 4.05 -7.77
N ARG A 115 -5.31 3.54 -8.54
CA ARG A 115 -5.16 3.25 -9.98
C ARG A 115 -4.79 4.50 -10.76
N THR A 116 -5.46 5.61 -10.48
CA THR A 116 -5.18 6.89 -11.14
C THR A 116 -3.76 7.38 -10.82
N ALA A 117 -3.35 7.30 -9.55
CA ALA A 117 -2.01 7.68 -9.13
C ALA A 117 -0.91 6.83 -9.78
N ALA A 118 -1.18 5.55 -10.05
CA ALA A 118 -0.27 4.65 -10.75
C ALA A 118 -0.26 4.84 -12.29
N ALA A 119 -1.30 5.46 -12.86
CA ALA A 119 -1.44 5.66 -14.30
C ALA A 119 -1.03 7.06 -14.79
N VAL A 120 -0.77 8.02 -13.89
CA VAL A 120 -0.39 9.38 -14.26
C VAL A 120 1.07 9.47 -14.69
N SER A 121 1.43 10.42 -15.55
CA SER A 121 2.84 10.74 -15.80
C SER A 121 3.48 11.47 -14.61
N GLY A 122 4.77 11.23 -14.38
CA GLY A 122 5.51 11.86 -13.27
C GLY A 122 5.36 11.16 -11.92
N GLY A 123 4.65 10.02 -11.88
CA GLY A 123 4.70 9.07 -10.79
C GLY A 123 5.74 7.99 -11.01
N TRP A 124 5.86 7.12 -10.01
CA TRP A 124 6.83 6.04 -9.96
C TRP A 124 6.19 4.81 -9.32
N TRP A 125 6.59 3.64 -9.78
CA TRP A 125 6.11 2.38 -9.24
C TRP A 125 7.24 1.36 -9.16
N ARG A 126 7.08 0.35 -8.31
CA ARG A 126 7.92 -0.84 -8.32
C ARG A 126 7.16 -2.05 -7.82
N ARG A 127 7.63 -3.23 -8.23
CA ARG A 127 7.26 -4.51 -7.62
C ARG A 127 8.44 -5.00 -6.79
N ALA A 128 8.26 -5.05 -5.48
CA ALA A 128 9.24 -5.61 -4.56
C ALA A 128 9.08 -7.14 -4.46
N GLU A 129 10.00 -7.78 -3.74
CA GLU A 129 9.90 -9.20 -3.42
C GLU A 129 8.59 -9.53 -2.69
N GLY A 130 8.14 -10.78 -2.83
CA GLY A 130 6.87 -11.21 -2.25
C GLY A 130 5.64 -10.65 -2.95
N GLY A 131 5.78 -10.00 -4.12
CA GLY A 131 4.65 -9.48 -4.88
C GLY A 131 4.09 -8.15 -4.37
N ILE A 132 4.79 -7.50 -3.43
CA ILE A 132 4.41 -6.19 -2.90
C ILE A 132 4.54 -5.13 -4.01
N PHE A 133 3.49 -4.36 -4.20
CA PHE A 133 3.48 -3.23 -5.12
C PHE A 133 3.63 -1.93 -4.36
N GLN A 134 4.43 -1.02 -4.90
CA GLN A 134 4.66 0.28 -4.29
C GLN A 134 4.50 1.36 -5.35
N VAL A 135 3.86 2.46 -4.98
CA VAL A 135 3.68 3.62 -5.84
C VAL A 135 4.04 4.88 -5.07
N TYR A 136 4.69 5.78 -5.78
CA TYR A 136 4.99 7.14 -5.37
C TYR A 136 4.52 8.10 -6.46
N SER A 137 3.43 8.83 -6.21
CA SER A 137 2.83 9.76 -7.17
C SER A 137 2.68 11.13 -6.55
N ARG A 138 3.71 11.96 -6.71
CA ARG A 138 3.65 13.37 -6.31
C ARG A 138 2.53 14.15 -7.02
N PRO A 139 2.26 13.98 -8.34
CA PRO A 139 1.18 14.70 -9.01
C PRO A 139 -0.20 14.46 -8.39
N ASN A 140 -0.42 13.28 -7.83
CA ASN A 140 -1.66 12.93 -7.12
C ASN A 140 -1.55 13.10 -5.60
N GLY A 141 -0.39 13.49 -5.07
CA GLY A 141 -0.16 13.64 -3.64
C GLY A 141 -0.27 12.31 -2.87
N LEU A 142 0.11 11.17 -3.46
CA LEU A 142 -0.07 9.85 -2.86
C LEU A 142 1.19 9.01 -2.89
N ALA A 143 1.46 8.31 -1.79
CA ALA A 143 2.35 7.16 -1.77
C ALA A 143 1.65 5.98 -1.10
N PHE A 144 1.84 4.79 -1.65
CA PHE A 144 1.22 3.61 -1.10
C PHE A 144 2.01 2.34 -1.36
N ILE A 145 1.75 1.35 -0.51
CA ILE A 145 2.06 -0.04 -0.77
C ILE A 145 0.79 -0.87 -0.70
N LEU A 146 0.78 -1.93 -1.48
CA LEU A 146 -0.28 -2.91 -1.54
C LEU A 146 0.34 -4.30 -1.64
N TYR A 147 -0.33 -5.27 -1.05
CA TYR A 147 -0.01 -6.69 -1.16
C TYR A 147 -1.30 -7.47 -1.02
N GLU A 148 -1.57 -8.33 -1.98
CA GLU A 148 -2.69 -9.27 -1.92
C GLU A 148 -2.14 -10.65 -1.60
N GLY A 149 -2.65 -11.25 -0.52
CA GLY A 149 -2.32 -12.62 -0.13
C GLY A 149 -3.34 -13.61 -0.70
N ASP A 150 -2.84 -14.67 -1.33
CA ASP A 150 -3.60 -15.82 -1.86
C ASP A 150 -3.67 -16.99 -0.86
#